data_AF-A0A183J8L6-F1
#
_entry.id   AF-A0A183J8L6-F1
#
_cell.length_a   1.000
_cell.length_b   1.000
_cell.length_c   1.000
_cell.angle_alpha   90.00
_cell.angle_beta   90.00
_cell.angle_gamma   90.00
#
_symmetry.space_group_name_H-M   'P 1'
#
loop_
_entity.id
_entity.type
_entity.pdbx_description
1 polymer ?
#
loop_
_entity_poly.entity_id
_entity_poly.type
_entity_poly.pdbx_seq_one_letter_code
_entity_poly.pdbx_strand_id
1 'polypeptide(L)'
;MLIAPRMAAVVVAVLLLSSQTASRASLLSASSMIIALLLTRLEMTIVLFVSVVQEVLLNRLCHLLELSLYDRVVLYYLLAGTLYFFKGSTNSLGTVDFSAAYTGLASYQPLIIMMNIIASIYCCSFWIWTAFLRRTSQSTRWSGICCVLFLRSLSITMCLLFTIILRYHAFIWSVFIPKLLYECCHTAVTSFVVFLATVLWQPSNTVDECLGLKVKAEL
;
A
#
# COMPACT_ATOMS: atom_id res chain seq x y z
N MET A 1 13.45 -26.85 2.61
CA MET A 1 14.43 -26.03 3.36
C MET A 1 14.19 -24.50 3.25
N LEU A 2 13.21 -24.01 2.47
CA LEU A 2 12.96 -22.56 2.23
C LEU A 2 11.80 -21.93 3.06
N ILE A 3 11.24 -22.66 4.01
CA ILE A 3 10.11 -22.19 4.86
C ILE A 3 10.62 -21.37 6.06
N ALA A 4 11.80 -21.70 6.59
CA ALA A 4 12.43 -21.01 7.72
C ALA A 4 12.59 -19.48 7.54
N PRO A 5 13.05 -18.93 6.39
CA PRO A 5 13.16 -17.48 6.22
C PRO A 5 11.80 -16.78 6.16
N ARG A 6 10.76 -17.44 5.61
CA ARG A 6 9.38 -16.90 5.63
C ARG A 6 8.83 -16.84 7.04
N MET A 7 9.05 -17.89 7.84
CA MET A 7 8.62 -17.92 9.24
C MET A 7 9.34 -16.88 10.09
N ALA A 8 10.65 -16.69 9.90
CA ALA A 8 11.41 -15.65 10.61
C ALA A 8 10.97 -14.23 10.21
N ALA A 9 10.72 -13.97 8.92
CA ALA A 9 10.22 -12.68 8.44
C ALA A 9 8.80 -12.39 8.94
N VAL A 10 7.91 -13.39 8.95
CA VAL A 10 6.56 -13.29 9.54
C VAL A 10 6.66 -12.98 11.04
N VAL A 11 7.49 -13.72 11.78
CA VAL A 11 7.64 -13.52 13.23
C VAL A 11 8.24 -12.15 13.54
N VAL A 12 9.25 -11.69 12.81
CA VAL A 12 9.83 -10.35 13.00
C VAL A 12 8.85 -9.24 12.62
N ALA A 13 8.12 -9.37 11.51
CA ALA A 13 7.09 -8.40 11.14
C ALA A 13 5.96 -8.34 12.19
N VAL A 14 5.47 -9.50 12.64
CA VAL A 14 4.44 -9.62 13.68
C VAL A 14 4.92 -9.07 15.02
N LEU A 15 6.16 -9.33 15.43
CA LEU A 15 6.72 -8.82 16.69
C LEU A 15 6.98 -7.30 16.66
N LEU A 16 7.43 -6.76 15.52
CA LEU A 16 7.59 -5.32 15.33
C LEU A 16 6.23 -4.59 15.25
N LEU A 17 5.19 -5.27 14.78
CA LEU A 17 3.81 -4.76 14.72
C LEU A 17 3.05 -4.91 16.05
N SER A 18 3.39 -5.91 16.87
CA SER A 18 2.77 -6.15 18.19
C SER A 18 3.36 -5.30 19.31
N SER A 19 4.54 -4.69 19.09
CA SER A 19 5.26 -3.93 20.12
C SER A 19 4.76 -2.49 20.37
N GLN A 20 3.78 -1.99 19.61
CA GLN A 20 3.16 -0.68 19.88
C GLN A 20 1.64 -0.74 19.66
N THR A 21 0.91 -0.45 20.76
CA THR A 21 -0.56 -0.24 20.92
C THR A 21 -1.47 -0.79 19.83
N ALA A 22 -2.22 -1.84 20.18
CA ALA A 22 -3.25 -2.48 19.36
C ALA A 22 -4.30 -1.46 18.88
N SER A 23 -4.11 -0.97 17.65
CA SER A 23 -5.07 -0.12 16.94
C SER A 23 -5.49 -0.84 15.66
N ARG A 24 -6.72 -0.61 15.18
CA ARG A 24 -7.23 -1.25 13.95
C ARG A 24 -6.31 -1.03 12.72
N ALA A 25 -5.53 0.05 12.71
CA ALA A 25 -4.53 0.34 11.69
C ALA A 25 -3.32 -0.61 11.72
N SER A 26 -2.90 -1.10 12.89
CA SER A 26 -1.78 -2.05 12.98
C SER A 26 -2.17 -3.43 12.42
N LEU A 27 -3.43 -3.84 12.59
CA LEU A 27 -3.97 -5.06 11.97
C LEU A 27 -3.97 -4.98 10.44
N LEU A 28 -4.36 -3.84 9.86
CA LEU A 28 -4.34 -3.63 8.41
C LEU A 28 -2.91 -3.66 7.85
N SER A 29 -1.96 -3.07 8.55
CA SER A 29 -0.56 -3.16 8.15
C SER A 29 -0.02 -4.60 8.27
N ALA A 30 -0.41 -5.34 9.31
CA ALA A 30 0.01 -6.73 9.49
C ALA A 30 -0.54 -7.64 8.39
N SER A 31 -1.83 -7.53 8.07
CA SER A 31 -2.45 -8.33 7.02
C SER A 31 -1.81 -8.06 5.66
N SER A 32 -1.51 -6.80 5.34
CA SER A 32 -0.82 -6.44 4.10
C SER A 32 0.57 -7.07 3.98
N MET A 33 1.33 -7.13 5.08
CA MET A 33 2.66 -7.74 5.09
C MET A 33 2.60 -9.26 4.95
N ILE A 34 1.62 -9.90 5.58
CA ILE A 34 1.38 -11.35 5.43
C ILE A 34 1.01 -11.66 3.97
N ILE A 35 0.10 -10.87 3.37
CA ILE A 35 -0.26 -11.01 1.96
C ILE A 35 0.98 -10.82 1.07
N ALA A 36 1.81 -9.82 1.37
CA ALA A 36 3.07 -9.61 0.66
C ALA A 36 3.99 -10.83 0.75
N LEU A 37 4.17 -11.42 1.94
CA LEU A 37 5.03 -12.58 2.16
C LEU A 37 4.53 -13.85 1.46
N LEU A 38 3.21 -14.01 1.38
CA LEU A 38 2.58 -15.15 0.70
C LEU A 38 2.69 -15.06 -0.82
N LEU A 39 2.46 -13.87 -1.38
CA LEU A 39 2.40 -13.66 -2.83
C LEU A 39 3.75 -13.31 -3.47
N THR A 40 4.76 -12.95 -2.68
CA THR A 40 6.10 -12.67 -3.22
C THR A 40 6.94 -13.93 -3.39
N ARG A 41 7.71 -13.94 -4.48
CA ARG A 41 8.76 -14.95 -4.71
C ARG A 41 9.75 -14.94 -3.55
N LEU A 42 10.27 -16.13 -3.21
CA LEU A 42 11.19 -16.32 -2.09
C LEU A 42 12.43 -15.41 -2.17
N GLU A 43 12.98 -15.21 -3.37
CA GLU A 43 14.13 -14.35 -3.64
C GLU A 43 13.86 -12.88 -3.27
N MET A 44 12.62 -12.43 -3.41
CA MET A 44 12.20 -11.05 -3.14
C MET A 44 11.78 -10.82 -1.67
N THR A 45 11.85 -11.85 -0.83
CA THR A 45 11.58 -11.72 0.63
C THR A 45 12.55 -10.75 1.29
N ILE A 46 13.78 -10.67 0.79
CA ILE A 46 14.81 -9.72 1.27
C ILE A 46 14.34 -8.27 1.07
N VAL A 47 13.68 -7.98 -0.06
CA VAL A 47 13.13 -6.64 -0.35
C VAL A 47 12.06 -6.26 0.67
N LEU A 48 11.21 -7.21 1.08
CA LEU A 48 10.22 -6.97 2.13
C LEU A 48 10.88 -6.66 3.48
N PHE A 49 11.92 -7.40 3.85
CA PHE A 49 12.67 -7.11 5.09
C PHE A 49 13.32 -5.73 5.04
N VAL A 50 14.01 -5.39 3.95
CA VAL A 50 14.62 -4.07 3.74
C VAL A 50 13.56 -2.97 3.80
N SER A 51 12.37 -3.20 3.25
CA SER A 51 11.28 -2.21 3.30
C SER A 51 10.84 -1.89 4.73
N VAL A 52 10.76 -2.90 5.62
CA VAL A 52 10.46 -2.73 7.05
C VAL A 52 11.53 -1.89 7.72
N VAL A 53 12.81 -2.19 7.47
CA VAL A 53 13.93 -1.42 8.02
C VAL A 53 13.89 0.03 7.53
N GLN A 54 13.61 0.26 6.23
CA GLN A 54 13.52 1.60 5.65
C GLN A 54 12.37 2.42 6.25
N GLU A 55 11.19 1.85 6.48
CA GLU A 55 10.09 2.59 7.14
C GLU A 55 10.43 2.95 8.60
N VAL A 56 11.02 2.01 9.35
CA VAL A 56 11.39 2.27 10.75
C VAL A 56 12.45 3.37 10.82
N LEU A 57 13.46 3.32 9.95
CA LEU A 57 14.49 4.35 9.86
C LEU A 57 13.89 5.69 9.44
N LEU A 58 13.05 5.71 8.40
CA LEU A 58 12.39 6.92 7.93
C LEU A 58 11.55 7.56 9.04
N ASN A 59 10.75 6.77 9.75
CA ASN A 59 9.94 7.26 10.86
C ASN A 59 10.83 7.86 11.97
N ARG A 60 11.93 7.19 12.34
CA ARG A 60 12.88 7.73 13.32
C ARG A 60 13.49 9.05 12.85
N LEU A 61 13.96 9.12 11.61
CA LEU A 61 14.52 10.35 11.03
C LEU A 61 13.51 11.50 11.01
N CYS A 62 12.25 11.22 10.66
CA CYS A 62 11.18 12.21 10.67
C CYS A 62 10.93 12.79 12.07
N HIS A 63 11.07 11.97 13.11
CA HIS A 63 10.96 12.43 14.50
C HIS A 63 12.21 13.17 14.98
N LEU A 64 13.40 12.70 14.64
CA LEU A 64 14.67 13.33 15.02
C LEU A 64 14.86 14.72 14.40
N LEU A 65 14.39 14.90 13.16
CA LEU A 65 14.48 16.16 12.42
C LEU A 65 13.23 17.03 12.57
N GLU A 66 12.27 16.61 13.41
CA GLU A 66 11.00 17.32 13.63
C GLU A 66 10.27 17.73 12.34
N LEU A 67 10.31 16.85 11.32
CA LEU A 67 9.78 17.16 10.00
C LEU A 67 8.27 17.44 10.04
N SER A 68 7.83 18.38 9.22
CA SER A 68 6.42 18.74 9.08
C SER A 68 5.60 17.57 8.52
N LEU A 69 4.27 17.64 8.67
CA LEU A 69 3.36 16.63 8.10
C LEU A 69 3.58 16.45 6.60
N TYR A 70 3.73 17.55 5.86
CA TYR A 70 3.85 17.52 4.40
C TYR A 70 5.17 16.89 3.96
N ASP A 71 6.27 17.20 4.65
CA ASP A 71 7.57 16.58 4.38
C ASP A 71 7.50 15.06 4.59
N ARG A 72 6.85 14.63 5.68
CA ARG A 72 6.62 13.20 5.94
C ARG A 72 5.80 12.56 4.84
N VAL A 73 4.70 13.18 4.41
CA VAL A 73 3.87 12.68 3.31
C VAL A 73 4.70 12.48 2.04
N VAL A 74 5.51 13.48 1.66
CA VAL A 74 6.37 13.41 0.48
C VAL A 74 7.38 12.27 0.60
N LEU A 75 8.05 12.13 1.75
CA LEU A 75 9.03 11.05 1.95
C LEU A 75 8.39 9.66 1.89
N TYR A 76 7.22 9.47 2.51
CA TYR A 76 6.47 8.21 2.42
C TYR A 76 5.97 7.95 1.00
N TYR A 77 5.55 8.98 0.25
CA TYR A 77 5.18 8.87 -1.16
C TYR A 77 6.36 8.37 -2.01
N LEU A 78 7.53 8.97 -1.83
CA LEU A 78 8.76 8.57 -2.51
C LEU A 78 9.20 7.16 -2.13
N LEU A 79 9.11 6.79 -0.85
CA LEU A 79 9.44 5.45 -0.38
C LEU A 79 8.49 4.40 -0.99
N ALA A 80 7.17 4.68 -1.02
CA ALA A 80 6.18 3.79 -1.63
C ALA A 80 6.43 3.55 -3.13
N GLY A 81 6.83 4.60 -3.86
CA GLY A 81 7.21 4.50 -5.27
C GLY A 81 8.53 3.76 -5.47
N THR A 82 9.52 4.02 -4.63
CA THR A 82 10.84 3.37 -4.71
C THR A 82 10.75 1.86 -4.46
N LEU A 83 9.99 1.45 -3.44
CA LEU A 83 9.78 0.03 -3.11
C LEU A 83 8.99 -0.72 -4.19
N TYR A 84 8.10 -0.04 -4.91
CA TYR A 84 7.40 -0.61 -6.05
C TYR A 84 8.38 -1.03 -7.16
N PHE A 85 9.36 -0.18 -7.49
CA PHE A 85 10.39 -0.52 -8.47
C PHE A 85 11.40 -1.54 -7.93
N PHE A 86 11.81 -1.46 -6.67
CA PHE A 86 12.73 -2.44 -6.07
C PHE A 86 12.17 -3.85 -6.01
N LYS A 87 10.84 -4.00 -5.96
CA LYS A 87 10.18 -5.30 -6.08
C LYS A 87 10.30 -5.91 -7.49
N GLY A 88 10.82 -5.17 -8.46
CA GLY A 88 11.01 -5.61 -9.84
C GLY A 88 9.87 -5.19 -10.78
N SER A 89 8.99 -4.28 -10.37
CA SER A 89 7.99 -3.74 -11.30
C SER A 89 8.64 -2.75 -12.26
N THR A 90 8.37 -2.90 -13.56
CA THR A 90 8.99 -2.05 -14.61
C THR A 90 7.98 -1.16 -15.33
N ASN A 91 6.71 -1.15 -14.88
CA ASN A 91 5.58 -0.56 -15.61
C ASN A 91 5.37 -1.15 -17.03
N SER A 92 5.87 -2.37 -17.28
CA SER A 92 5.60 -3.13 -18.50
C SER A 92 4.69 -4.32 -18.22
N LEU A 93 3.61 -4.43 -18.99
CA LEU A 93 2.67 -5.56 -18.90
C LEU A 93 3.35 -6.91 -19.16
N GLY A 94 4.42 -6.95 -19.97
CA GLY A 94 5.18 -8.17 -20.25
C GLY A 94 6.00 -8.69 -19.06
N THR A 95 6.21 -7.85 -18.04
CA THR A 95 6.96 -8.23 -16.83
C THR A 95 6.05 -8.61 -15.65
N VAL A 96 4.74 -8.66 -15.86
CA VAL A 96 3.78 -9.06 -14.82
C VAL A 96 4.00 -10.53 -14.47
N ASP A 97 4.27 -10.79 -13.20
CA ASP A 97 4.48 -12.14 -12.70
C ASP A 97 3.15 -12.88 -12.51
N PHE A 98 2.77 -13.67 -13.52
CA PHE A 98 1.60 -14.53 -13.43
C PHE A 98 1.77 -15.70 -12.45
N SER A 99 3.00 -16.08 -12.08
CA SER A 99 3.22 -17.18 -11.13
C SER A 99 2.56 -16.87 -9.77
N ALA A 100 2.71 -15.64 -9.29
CA ALA A 100 2.07 -15.18 -8.06
C ALA A 100 0.53 -15.23 -8.14
N ALA A 101 -0.05 -15.05 -9.33
CA ALA A 101 -1.49 -14.99 -9.54
C ALA A 101 -2.21 -16.31 -9.23
N TYR A 102 -1.54 -17.44 -9.50
CA TYR A 102 -2.08 -18.79 -9.31
C TYR A 102 -1.75 -19.39 -7.93
N THR A 103 -1.10 -18.63 -7.05
CA THR A 103 -0.71 -19.10 -5.72
C THR A 103 -1.95 -19.55 -4.93
N GLY A 104 -2.01 -20.84 -4.60
CA GLY A 104 -3.10 -21.43 -3.81
C GLY A 104 -4.37 -21.79 -4.58
N LEU A 105 -4.36 -21.74 -5.92
CA LEU A 105 -5.51 -22.12 -6.76
C LEU A 105 -5.31 -23.50 -7.39
N ALA A 106 -6.33 -24.35 -7.30
CA ALA A 106 -6.38 -25.65 -7.98
C ALA A 106 -7.03 -25.57 -9.38
N SER A 107 -7.83 -24.54 -9.64
CA SER A 107 -8.57 -24.33 -10.89
C SER A 107 -8.53 -22.88 -11.34
N TYR A 108 -8.71 -22.63 -12.63
CA TYR A 108 -8.75 -21.27 -13.19
C TYR A 108 -9.96 -20.49 -12.64
N GLN A 109 -9.68 -19.47 -11.82
CA GLN A 109 -10.68 -18.55 -11.27
C GLN A 109 -10.27 -17.11 -11.55
N PRO A 110 -10.79 -16.46 -12.61
CA PRO A 110 -10.24 -15.21 -13.14
C PRO A 110 -10.26 -14.05 -12.14
N LEU A 111 -11.31 -13.96 -11.31
CA LEU A 111 -11.44 -12.90 -10.31
C LEU A 111 -10.34 -13.00 -9.24
N ILE A 112 -10.05 -14.19 -8.73
CA ILE A 112 -9.03 -14.40 -7.70
C ILE A 112 -7.64 -14.19 -8.28
N ILE A 113 -7.41 -14.66 -9.51
CA ILE A 113 -6.16 -14.43 -10.25
C ILE A 113 -5.90 -12.92 -10.37
N MET A 114 -6.91 -12.13 -10.76
CA MET A 114 -6.79 -10.67 -10.87
C MET A 114 -6.46 -10.02 -9.51
N MET A 115 -7.14 -10.44 -8.43
CA MET A 115 -6.87 -9.92 -7.09
C MET A 115 -5.43 -10.26 -6.64
N ASN A 116 -4.95 -11.47 -6.90
CA ASN A 116 -3.58 -11.88 -6.57
C ASN A 116 -2.53 -11.11 -7.37
N ILE A 117 -2.80 -10.79 -8.65
CA ILE A 117 -1.91 -9.93 -9.45
C ILE A 117 -1.80 -8.54 -8.83
N ILE A 118 -2.94 -7.89 -8.56
CA ILE A 118 -2.95 -6.54 -7.95
C ILE A 118 -2.27 -6.56 -6.58
N ALA A 119 -2.64 -7.53 -5.73
CA ALA A 119 -2.07 -7.67 -4.40
C ALA A 119 -0.56 -7.92 -4.47
N SER A 120 -0.10 -8.80 -5.36
CA SER A 120 1.33 -9.05 -5.52
C SER A 120 2.06 -7.80 -6.00
N ILE A 121 1.58 -7.08 -7.03
CA ILE A 121 2.26 -5.90 -7.59
C ILE A 121 2.36 -4.79 -6.54
N TYR A 122 1.27 -4.49 -5.85
CA TYR A 122 1.16 -3.29 -5.01
C TYR A 122 1.36 -3.53 -3.51
N CYS A 123 1.72 -4.75 -3.07
CA CYS A 123 1.83 -5.09 -1.65
C CYS A 123 2.73 -4.14 -0.85
N CYS A 124 3.90 -3.77 -1.38
CA CYS A 124 4.84 -2.91 -0.68
C CYS A 124 4.31 -1.47 -0.54
N SER A 125 3.76 -0.91 -1.62
CA SER A 125 3.17 0.43 -1.59
C SER A 125 1.95 0.46 -0.67
N PHE A 126 1.12 -0.58 -0.68
CA PHE A 126 -0.02 -0.74 0.23
C PHE A 126 0.45 -0.71 1.69
N TRP A 127 1.47 -1.52 2.02
CA TRP A 127 2.02 -1.56 3.37
C TRP A 127 2.55 -0.19 3.82
N ILE A 128 3.32 0.52 2.99
CA ILE A 128 3.82 1.87 3.32
C ILE A 128 2.66 2.83 3.61
N TRP A 129 1.58 2.79 2.84
CA TRP A 129 0.41 3.64 3.10
C TRP A 129 -0.27 3.32 4.42
N THR A 130 -0.42 2.03 4.75
CA THR A 130 -0.97 1.64 6.07
C THR A 130 -0.04 2.04 7.22
N ALA A 131 1.28 1.97 7.02
CA ALA A 131 2.27 2.39 7.98
C ALA A 131 2.21 3.91 8.22
N PHE A 132 2.13 4.72 7.16
CA PHE A 132 1.95 6.17 7.24
C PHE A 132 0.69 6.54 8.05
N LEU A 133 -0.44 5.92 7.74
CA LEU A 133 -1.72 6.21 8.40
C LEU A 133 -1.71 5.84 9.89
N ARG A 134 -1.02 4.75 10.24
CA ARG A 134 -0.80 4.32 11.63
C ARG A 134 0.06 5.31 12.42
N ARG A 135 1.05 5.95 11.78
CA ARG A 135 1.98 6.91 12.42
C ARG A 135 1.43 8.34 12.48
N THR A 136 0.37 8.64 11.72
CA THR A 136 -0.23 9.97 11.66
C THR A 136 -1.25 10.18 12.77
N SER A 137 -1.18 11.32 13.45
CA SER A 137 -2.11 11.68 14.52
C SER A 137 -3.54 11.90 13.99
N GLN A 138 -4.54 11.74 14.86
CA GLN A 138 -5.95 11.93 14.50
C GLN A 138 -6.24 13.32 13.89
N SER A 139 -5.64 14.36 14.48
CA SER A 139 -5.93 15.76 14.11
C SER A 139 -5.40 16.14 12.74
N THR A 140 -4.28 15.56 12.29
CA THR A 140 -3.63 15.91 11.02
C THR A 140 -3.88 14.89 9.90
N ARG A 141 -4.57 13.79 10.20
CA ARG A 141 -4.76 12.67 9.26
C ARG A 141 -5.44 13.08 7.97
N TRP A 142 -6.51 13.88 8.04
CA TRP A 142 -7.24 14.31 6.85
C TRP A 142 -6.37 15.19 5.95
N SER A 143 -5.57 16.08 6.53
CA SER A 143 -4.60 16.87 5.76
C SER A 143 -3.55 15.97 5.08
N GLY A 144 -3.05 14.95 5.79
CA GLY A 144 -2.14 13.95 5.22
C GLY A 144 -2.76 13.18 4.05
N ILE A 145 -3.99 12.69 4.21
CA ILE A 145 -4.73 11.97 3.15
C ILE A 145 -4.95 12.87 1.93
N CYS A 146 -5.40 14.12 2.14
CA CYS A 146 -5.59 15.08 1.05
C CYS A 146 -4.28 15.33 0.30
N CYS A 147 -3.16 15.48 1.02
CA CYS A 147 -1.85 15.67 0.41
C CYS A 147 -1.42 14.45 -0.42
N VAL A 148 -1.65 13.22 0.07
CA VAL A 148 -1.38 11.99 -0.68
C VAL A 148 -2.22 11.92 -1.97
N LEU A 149 -3.52 12.19 -1.88
CA LEU A 149 -4.41 12.19 -3.04
C LEU A 149 -4.02 13.28 -4.05
N PHE A 150 -3.61 14.44 -3.57
CA PHE A 150 -3.10 15.52 -4.43
C PHE A 150 -1.83 15.10 -5.17
N LEU A 151 -0.85 14.50 -4.49
CA LEU A 151 0.38 13.99 -5.13
C LEU A 151 0.07 12.91 -6.17
N ARG A 152 -0.87 11.99 -5.89
CA ARG A 152 -1.34 10.99 -6.87
C ARG A 152 -2.01 11.66 -8.08
N SER A 153 -2.85 12.66 -7.84
CA SER A 153 -3.52 13.43 -8.90
C SER A 153 -2.51 14.18 -9.78
N LEU A 154 -1.43 14.69 -9.18
CA LEU A 154 -0.34 15.32 -9.93
C LEU A 154 0.38 14.30 -10.82
N SER A 155 0.74 13.12 -10.28
CA SER A 155 1.43 12.08 -11.06
C SER A 155 0.60 11.58 -12.26
N ILE A 156 -0.70 11.32 -12.07
CA ILE A 156 -1.56 10.89 -13.19
C ILE A 156 -1.75 12.01 -14.22
N THR A 157 -1.89 13.26 -13.79
CA THR A 157 -2.04 14.41 -14.69
C THR A 157 -0.79 14.60 -15.55
N MET A 158 0.40 14.47 -14.95
CA MET A 158 1.66 14.54 -15.70
C MET A 158 1.75 13.40 -16.73
N CYS A 159 1.39 12.16 -16.34
CA CYS A 159 1.38 11.03 -17.27
C CYS A 159 0.39 11.24 -18.43
N LEU A 160 -0.80 11.79 -18.15
CA LEU A 160 -1.79 12.15 -19.16
C LEU A 160 -1.28 13.24 -20.10
N LEU A 161 -0.65 14.28 -19.56
CA LEU A 161 -0.07 15.37 -20.34
C LEU A 161 0.97 14.85 -21.33
N PHE A 162 1.91 14.00 -20.88
CA PHE A 162 2.89 13.37 -21.78
C PHE A 162 2.22 12.50 -22.84
N THR A 163 1.17 11.76 -22.47
CA THR A 163 0.39 10.93 -23.41
C THR A 163 -0.27 11.81 -24.49
N ILE A 164 -0.79 12.98 -24.12
CA ILE A 164 -1.41 13.93 -25.06
C ILE A 164 -0.37 14.56 -25.98
N ILE A 165 0.75 15.04 -25.43
CA ILE A 165 1.84 15.67 -26.19
C ILE A 165 2.41 14.69 -27.22
N LEU A 166 2.61 13.43 -26.81
CA LEU A 166 3.26 12.41 -27.64
C LEU A 166 2.26 11.54 -28.42
N ARG A 167 1.00 11.97 -28.57
CA ARG A 167 -0.09 11.16 -29.13
C ARG A 167 0.16 10.61 -30.54
N TYR A 168 0.97 11.30 -31.34
CA TYR A 168 1.28 10.91 -32.71
C TYR A 168 2.58 10.11 -32.84
N HIS A 169 3.28 9.83 -31.73
CA HIS A 169 4.47 9.00 -31.72
C HIS A 169 4.10 7.55 -31.40
N ALA A 170 4.75 6.58 -32.06
CA ALA A 170 4.53 5.15 -31.83
C ALA A 170 4.76 4.73 -30.36
N PHE A 171 5.57 5.50 -29.61
CA PHE A 171 5.82 5.30 -28.18
C PHE A 171 4.57 5.40 -27.30
N ILE A 172 3.47 5.99 -27.77
CA ILE A 172 2.23 6.06 -26.97
C ILE A 172 1.73 4.67 -26.59
N TRP A 173 1.70 3.74 -27.55
CA TRP A 173 1.11 2.42 -27.37
C TRP A 173 1.99 1.48 -26.55
N SER A 174 3.30 1.59 -26.67
CA SER A 174 4.25 0.67 -26.02
C SER A 174 4.78 1.16 -24.68
N VAL A 175 4.83 2.48 -24.43
CA VAL A 175 5.46 3.06 -23.24
C VAL A 175 4.45 3.84 -22.39
N PHE A 176 3.73 4.79 -23.00
CA PHE A 176 2.91 5.73 -22.22
C PHE A 176 1.57 5.16 -21.79
N ILE A 177 0.88 4.41 -22.64
CA ILE A 177 -0.40 3.76 -22.29
C ILE A 177 -0.21 2.71 -21.17
N PRO A 178 0.78 1.80 -21.23
CA PRO A 178 1.06 0.91 -20.11
C PRO A 178 1.36 1.69 -18.82
N LYS A 179 2.21 2.72 -18.89
CA LYS A 179 2.53 3.55 -17.72
C LYS A 179 1.30 4.26 -17.15
N LEU A 180 0.44 4.81 -18.00
CA LEU A 180 -0.81 5.44 -17.58
C LEU A 180 -1.73 4.44 -16.87
N LEU A 181 -1.83 3.20 -17.37
CA LEU A 181 -2.59 2.13 -16.72
C LEU A 181 -2.03 1.83 -15.32
N TYR A 182 -0.72 1.71 -15.18
CA TYR A 182 -0.08 1.51 -13.86
C TYR A 182 -0.34 2.68 -12.91
N GLU A 183 -0.34 3.93 -13.40
CA GLU A 183 -0.69 5.10 -12.59
C GLU A 183 -2.17 5.11 -12.18
N CYS A 184 -3.08 4.71 -13.06
CA CYS A 184 -4.50 4.51 -12.71
C CYS A 184 -4.64 3.45 -11.61
N CYS A 185 -3.97 2.32 -11.75
CA CYS A 185 -3.98 1.24 -10.76
C CYS A 185 -3.37 1.69 -9.41
N HIS A 186 -2.23 2.39 -9.40
CA HIS A 186 -1.66 2.96 -8.18
C HIS A 186 -2.64 3.91 -7.47
N THR A 187 -3.35 4.75 -8.23
CA THR A 187 -4.37 5.66 -7.68
C THR A 187 -5.56 4.90 -7.12
N ALA A 188 -6.05 3.87 -7.83
CA ALA A 188 -7.13 3.02 -7.36
C ALA A 188 -6.76 2.29 -6.06
N VAL A 189 -5.57 1.68 -5.99
CA VAL A 189 -5.08 1.00 -4.78
C VAL A 189 -4.91 1.98 -3.62
N THR A 190 -4.32 3.14 -3.86
CA THR A 190 -4.13 4.16 -2.81
C THR A 190 -5.48 4.67 -2.28
N SER A 191 -6.44 4.91 -3.18
CA SER A 191 -7.81 5.32 -2.82
C SER A 191 -8.53 4.22 -2.02
N PHE A 192 -8.35 2.95 -2.41
CA PHE A 192 -8.90 1.81 -1.69
C PHE A 192 -8.31 1.68 -0.28
N VAL A 193 -6.99 1.87 -0.10
CA VAL A 193 -6.34 1.88 1.22
C VAL A 193 -6.92 3.00 2.10
N VAL A 194 -7.03 4.21 1.55
CA VAL A 194 -7.59 5.37 2.24
C VAL A 194 -9.04 5.07 2.66
N PHE A 195 -9.85 4.53 1.74
CA PHE A 195 -11.23 4.14 2.04
C PHE A 195 -11.30 3.13 3.19
N LEU A 196 -10.56 2.02 3.10
CA LEU A 196 -10.51 1.02 4.17
C LEU A 196 -10.07 1.63 5.50
N ALA A 197 -9.04 2.48 5.48
CA ALA A 197 -8.58 3.14 6.69
C ALA A 197 -9.63 4.08 7.29
N THR A 198 -10.38 4.83 6.46
CA THR A 198 -11.46 5.71 6.95
C THR A 198 -12.61 4.94 7.58
N VAL A 199 -13.02 3.82 6.97
CA VAL A 199 -14.08 2.94 7.51
C VAL A 199 -13.63 2.31 8.83
N LEU A 200 -12.41 1.79 8.87
CA LEU A 200 -11.87 1.16 10.09
C LEU A 200 -11.64 2.16 11.23
N TRP A 201 -11.43 3.43 10.90
CA TRP A 201 -11.15 4.50 11.85
C TRP A 201 -12.40 5.16 12.45
N GLN A 202 -13.60 4.90 11.94
CA GLN A 202 -14.80 5.45 12.56
C GLN A 202 -14.87 5.03 14.05
N PRO A 203 -15.00 6.00 14.98
CA PRO A 203 -15.16 5.68 16.39
C PRO A 203 -16.40 4.81 16.56
N SER A 204 -16.31 3.75 17.37
CA SER A 204 -17.39 2.76 17.57
C SER A 204 -18.74 3.41 17.82
N ASN A 205 -18.76 4.54 18.53
CA ASN A 205 -19.97 5.25 18.92
C ASN A 205 -20.79 5.79 17.75
N THR A 206 -20.19 6.14 16.59
CA THR A 206 -20.95 6.59 15.41
C THR A 206 -21.47 5.42 14.59
N VAL A 207 -20.81 4.26 14.63
CA VAL A 207 -21.27 3.05 13.95
C VAL A 207 -22.51 2.48 14.65
N ASP A 208 -22.52 2.49 15.98
CA ASP A 208 -23.68 2.07 16.78
C ASP A 208 -24.90 3.01 16.61
N GLU A 209 -24.64 4.31 16.37
CA GLU A 209 -25.66 5.32 16.10
C GLU A 209 -26.21 5.23 14.66
N CYS A 210 -25.37 4.90 13.67
CA CYS A 210 -25.80 4.62 12.29
C CYS A 210 -26.51 3.26 12.14
N LEU A 211 -26.18 2.27 12.95
CA LEU A 211 -26.82 0.94 12.95
C LEU A 211 -28.07 0.87 13.85
N GLY A 212 -28.44 1.98 14.53
CA GLY A 212 -29.64 2.04 15.38
C GLY A 212 -29.57 1.14 16.62
N LEU A 213 -28.37 0.75 17.06
CA LEU A 213 -28.15 -0.23 18.14
C LEU A 213 -28.04 0.39 19.53
N LYS A 214 -28.28 1.70 19.70
CA LYS A 214 -28.51 2.30 21.02
C LYS A 214 -29.86 1.83 21.59
N VAL A 215 -29.88 0.61 22.12
CA VAL A 215 -30.87 0.22 23.12
C VAL A 215 -30.64 1.14 24.32
N LYS A 216 -31.60 2.02 24.57
CA LYS A 216 -31.72 2.83 25.79
C LYS A 216 -31.57 1.91 27.00
N ALA A 217 -30.38 1.84 27.58
CA ALA A 217 -30.16 1.34 28.92
C ALA A 217 -30.23 2.54 29.88
N GLU A 218 -31.43 3.10 30.03
CA GLU A 218 -31.79 3.92 31.18
C GLU A 218 -33.13 3.39 31.70
N LEU A 219 -33.04 2.55 32.72
CA LEU A 219 -34.06 2.29 33.75
C LEU A 219 -33.37 1.58 34.92
#